data_AF-A0A1Y1MLU7-F1
#
_entry.id   AF-A0A1Y1MLU7-F1
#
_cell.length_a   1.000
_cell.length_b   1.000
_cell.length_c   1.000
_cell.angle_alpha   90.00
_cell.angle_beta   90.00
_cell.angle_gamma   90.00
#
_symmetry.space_group_name_H-M   'P 1'
#
loop_
_entity.id
_entity.type
_entity.pdbx_description
1 polymer ?
#
loop_
_entity_poly.entity_id
_entity_poly.type
_entity_poly.pdbx_seq_one_letter_code
_entity_poly.pdbx_strand_id
1 'polypeptide(L)'
;QEHSPQTLETTPDVLSSHRIVTMAVNHIVMFQFKPDASAQSIKQCCDEMFRLKDQCVLASTGKPYIARSKGGKEMSIEGFSNGFTHVFVVEFDSVADRDYYVKEDKVHHDFIGKWISSADAIISKAMVVDFVPGSLE
;
A
#
# COMPACT_ATOMS: atom_id res chain seq x y z
N GLN A 1 -68.41 -2.06 -20.44
CA GLN A 1 -67.32 -3.06 -20.48
C GLN A 1 -66.08 -2.30 -20.93
N GLU A 2 -65.21 -1.99 -19.97
CA GLU A 2 -64.11 -1.03 -20.11
C GLU A 2 -63.03 -1.55 -21.06
N HIS A 3 -62.49 -0.65 -21.89
CA HIS A 3 -61.22 -0.88 -22.58
C HIS A 3 -60.32 0.33 -22.35
N SER A 4 -59.33 0.13 -21.48
CA SER A 4 -58.32 1.10 -21.11
C SER A 4 -57.21 1.11 -22.16
N PRO A 5 -56.70 2.27 -22.61
CA PRO A 5 -55.60 2.33 -23.57
C PRO A 5 -54.25 2.08 -22.88
N GLN A 6 -53.49 1.13 -23.43
CA GLN A 6 -52.12 0.81 -23.00
C GLN A 6 -51.19 2.02 -23.25
N THR A 7 -50.55 2.49 -22.19
CA THR A 7 -49.50 3.51 -22.24
C THR A 7 -48.18 2.84 -22.62
N LEU A 8 -47.52 3.35 -23.66
CA LEU A 8 -46.20 2.91 -24.11
C LEU A 8 -45.16 3.43 -23.10
N GLU A 9 -44.73 2.59 -22.16
CA GLU A 9 -43.61 2.93 -21.27
C GLU A 9 -42.30 2.91 -22.05
N THR A 10 -41.73 4.09 -22.28
CA THR A 10 -40.36 4.27 -22.72
C THR A 10 -39.40 3.80 -21.63
N THR A 11 -38.63 2.75 -21.91
CA THR A 11 -37.55 2.25 -21.05
C THR A 11 -36.44 3.30 -20.92
N PRO A 12 -35.99 3.68 -19.72
CA PRO A 12 -34.76 4.46 -19.59
C PRO A 12 -33.54 3.58 -19.86
N ASP A 13 -32.67 4.11 -20.71
CA ASP A 13 -31.37 3.60 -21.13
C ASP A 13 -30.46 3.38 -19.90
N VAL A 14 -30.24 2.12 -19.52
CA VAL A 14 -29.31 1.75 -18.45
C VAL A 14 -27.90 1.68 -19.03
N LEU A 15 -27.27 2.84 -19.18
CA LEU A 15 -25.81 2.94 -19.16
C LEU A 15 -25.33 2.68 -17.74
N SER A 16 -25.28 1.39 -17.38
CA SER A 16 -24.61 0.91 -16.18
C SER A 16 -23.14 1.29 -16.30
N SER A 17 -22.76 2.33 -15.58
CA SER A 17 -21.36 2.65 -15.30
C SER A 17 -20.80 1.44 -14.55
N HIS A 18 -20.14 0.54 -15.29
CA HIS A 18 -19.15 -0.35 -14.73
C HIS A 18 -18.04 0.54 -14.19
N ARG A 19 -18.23 1.07 -12.96
CA ARG A 19 -17.11 1.36 -12.10
C ARG A 19 -16.41 0.03 -11.93
N ILE A 20 -15.25 -0.13 -12.58
CA ILE A 20 -14.29 -1.11 -12.11
C ILE A 20 -14.02 -0.70 -10.67
N VAL A 21 -14.62 -1.42 -9.72
CA VAL A 21 -14.29 -1.27 -8.31
C VAL A 21 -12.90 -1.88 -8.19
N THR A 22 -11.88 -1.05 -8.39
CA THR A 22 -10.52 -1.45 -8.07
C THR A 22 -10.46 -1.60 -6.55
N MET A 23 -10.15 -2.82 -6.11
CA MET A 23 -10.08 -3.13 -4.68
C MET A 23 -8.79 -2.53 -4.14
N ALA A 24 -8.91 -1.39 -3.45
CA ALA A 24 -7.78 -0.76 -2.80
C ALA A 24 -7.14 -1.70 -1.78
N VAL A 25 -5.81 -1.72 -1.74
CA VAL A 25 -5.03 -2.57 -0.83
C VAL A 25 -4.17 -1.69 0.05
N ASN A 26 -4.25 -1.92 1.36
CA ASN A 26 -3.30 -1.39 2.32
C ASN A 26 -2.19 -2.41 2.53
N HIS A 27 -0.96 -1.99 2.26
CA HIS A 27 0.27 -2.70 2.56
C HIS A 27 0.94 -2.05 3.77
N ILE A 28 0.88 -2.75 4.91
CA ILE A 28 1.46 -2.31 6.17
C ILE A 28 2.83 -2.95 6.31
N VAL A 29 3.84 -2.13 6.62
CA VAL A 29 5.17 -2.61 6.97
C VAL A 29 5.61 -2.02 8.30
N MET A 30 6.10 -2.89 9.20
CA MET A 30 6.61 -2.53 10.51
C MET A 30 8.08 -2.91 10.62
N PHE A 31 8.91 -2.01 11.13
CA PHE A 31 10.34 -2.21 11.29
C PHE A 31 10.77 -2.22 12.76
N GLN A 32 11.60 -3.21 13.08
CA GLN A 32 12.50 -3.19 14.22
C GLN A 32 13.91 -3.00 13.67
N PHE A 33 14.61 -1.98 14.18
CA PHE A 33 16.01 -1.75 13.84
C PHE A 33 16.93 -2.50 14.80
N LYS A 34 18.13 -2.84 14.31
CA LYS A 34 19.20 -3.41 15.14
C LYS A 34 19.59 -2.42 16.26
N PRO A 35 20.02 -2.91 17.44
CA PRO A 35 20.36 -2.05 18.57
C PRO A 35 21.50 -1.05 18.30
N ASP A 36 22.38 -1.36 17.35
CA ASP A 36 23.53 -0.56 16.94
C ASP A 36 23.25 0.35 15.73
N ALA A 37 22.02 0.34 15.19
CA ALA A 37 21.64 1.20 14.08
C ALA A 37 21.70 2.68 14.50
N SER A 38 22.49 3.47 13.75
CA SER A 38 22.62 4.90 14.05
C SER A 38 21.33 5.67 13.74
N ALA A 39 21.07 6.73 14.50
CA ALA A 39 19.90 7.60 14.28
C ALA A 39 19.85 8.18 12.85
N GLN A 40 21.02 8.47 12.26
CA GLN A 40 21.14 8.92 10.88
C GLN A 40 20.68 7.85 9.89
N SER A 41 21.11 6.60 10.07
CA SER A 41 20.74 5.49 9.18
C SER A 41 19.25 5.15 9.30
N ILE A 42 18.70 5.16 10.52
CA ILE A 42 17.26 5.00 10.75
C ILE A 42 16.48 6.09 10.03
N LYS A 43 16.87 7.36 10.20
CA LYS A 43 16.23 8.48 9.51
C LYS A 43 16.29 8.31 8.00
N GLN A 44 17.45 7.94 7.46
CA GLN A 44 17.63 7.74 6.03
C GLN A 44 16.74 6.61 5.49
N CYS A 45 16.68 5.48 6.19
CA CYS A 45 15.79 4.37 5.86
C CYS A 45 14.33 4.82 5.82
N CYS A 46 13.86 5.56 6.84
CA CYS A 46 12.50 6.08 6.90
C CYS A 46 12.21 7.09 5.77
N ASP A 47 13.14 8.01 5.49
CA ASP A 47 12.99 8.98 4.39
C ASP A 47 12.91 8.25 3.04
N GLU A 48 13.74 7.22 2.82
CA GLU A 48 13.72 6.40 1.59
C GLU A 48 12.43 5.59 1.46
N MET A 49 11.91 5.03 2.56
CA MET A 49 10.60 4.36 2.59
C MET A 49 9.47 5.29 2.10
N PHE A 50 9.48 6.56 2.51
CA PHE A 50 8.50 7.54 2.02
C PHE A 50 8.70 7.89 0.54
N ARG A 51 9.95 8.00 0.07
CA ARG A 51 10.25 8.30 -1.33
C ARG A 51 9.80 7.22 -2.30
N LEU A 52 9.61 5.97 -1.85
CA LEU A 52 9.08 4.90 -2.70
C LEU A 52 7.77 5.30 -3.38
N LYS A 53 6.90 6.08 -2.69
CA LYS A 53 5.65 6.57 -3.27
C LYS A 53 5.85 7.31 -4.59
N ASP A 54 6.91 8.12 -4.70
CA ASP A 54 7.17 8.95 -5.87
C ASP A 54 8.12 8.27 -6.87
N GLN A 55 8.94 7.33 -6.40
CA GLN A 55 9.97 6.68 -7.21
C GLN A 55 9.53 5.35 -7.84
N CYS A 56 8.56 4.65 -7.24
CA CYS A 56 7.95 3.47 -7.85
C CYS A 56 6.98 3.93 -8.93
N VAL A 57 7.47 3.93 -10.17
CA VAL A 57 6.74 4.44 -11.35
C VAL A 57 6.50 3.34 -12.36
N LEU A 58 5.33 3.34 -13.00
CA LEU A 58 5.04 2.40 -14.08
C LEU A 58 5.82 2.82 -15.33
N ALA A 59 6.65 1.92 -15.87
CA ALA A 59 7.45 2.19 -17.07
C ALA A 59 6.58 2.59 -18.29
N SER A 60 5.35 2.08 -18.37
CA SER A 60 4.41 2.37 -19.45
C SER A 60 3.88 3.81 -19.45
N THR A 61 3.76 4.44 -18.27
CA THR A 61 3.14 5.76 -18.13
C THR A 61 4.08 6.83 -17.58
N GLY A 62 5.20 6.42 -16.99
CA GLY A 62 6.12 7.29 -16.25
C GLY A 62 5.52 7.88 -14.97
N LYS A 63 4.36 7.39 -14.51
CA LYS A 63 3.66 7.91 -13.35
C LYS A 63 3.81 7.00 -12.13
N PRO A 64 3.87 7.58 -10.91
CA PRO A 64 3.81 6.78 -9.69
C PRO A 64 2.46 6.06 -9.57
N TYR A 65 2.49 4.85 -9.02
CA TYR A 65 1.29 3.99 -8.86
C TYR A 65 0.97 3.65 -7.40
N ILE A 66 1.82 4.09 -6.46
CA ILE A 66 1.47 4.10 -5.04
C ILE A 66 0.54 5.30 -4.78
N ALA A 67 -0.72 5.01 -4.45
CA ALA A 67 -1.73 6.03 -4.26
C ALA A 67 -1.42 6.92 -3.05
N ARG A 68 -1.10 6.32 -1.89
CA ARG A 68 -0.74 7.04 -0.66
C ARG A 68 0.34 6.32 0.12
N SER A 69 1.09 7.07 0.91
CA SER A 69 2.06 6.53 1.86
C SER A 69 2.08 7.43 3.09
N LYS A 70 2.02 6.80 4.27
CA LYS A 70 2.07 7.45 5.58
C LYS A 70 2.74 6.52 6.58
N GLY A 71 3.26 7.06 7.67
CA GLY A 71 3.96 6.25 8.66
C GLY A 71 4.58 7.09 9.76
N GLY A 72 5.22 6.44 10.72
CA GLY A 72 5.83 7.11 11.85
C GLY A 72 6.42 6.16 12.87
N LYS A 73 6.92 6.75 13.96
CA LYS A 73 7.42 6.02 15.13
C LYS A 73 6.25 5.48 15.95
N GLU A 74 6.40 4.26 16.43
CA GLU A 74 5.49 3.62 17.38
C GLU A 74 5.46 4.42 18.69
N MET A 75 4.25 4.68 19.20
CA MET A 75 4.02 5.51 20.38
C MET A 75 2.79 5.08 21.20
N SER A 76 2.34 3.84 21.04
CA SER A 76 1.25 3.28 21.83
C SER A 76 1.67 3.14 23.29
N ILE A 77 0.73 3.42 24.18
CA ILE A 77 0.87 3.25 25.62
C ILE A 77 0.48 1.85 26.09
N GLU A 78 0.02 0.98 25.19
CA GLU A 78 -0.52 -0.34 25.51
C GLU A 78 0.56 -1.43 25.63
N GLY A 79 1.79 -1.15 25.16
CA GLY A 79 2.93 -2.05 25.33
C GLY A 79 2.96 -3.30 24.44
N PHE A 80 2.06 -3.39 23.45
CA PHE A 80 1.96 -4.55 22.54
C PHE A 80 2.73 -4.40 21.22
N SER A 81 3.69 -3.47 21.14
CA SER A 81 4.46 -3.21 19.91
C SER A 81 5.36 -4.36 19.47
N ASN A 82 5.59 -5.35 20.32
CA ASN A 82 6.39 -6.55 20.04
C ASN A 82 7.79 -6.23 19.45
N GLY A 83 8.39 -5.14 19.94
CA GLY A 83 9.72 -4.67 19.54
C GLY A 83 9.75 -3.84 18.24
N PHE A 84 8.64 -3.74 17.50
CA PHE A 84 8.58 -2.85 16.34
C PHE A 84 8.55 -1.39 16.79
N THR A 85 9.31 -0.56 16.08
CA THR A 85 9.54 0.84 16.47
C THR A 85 8.97 1.83 15.47
N HIS A 86 8.73 1.39 14.23
CA HIS A 86 8.22 2.22 13.15
C HIS A 86 7.20 1.42 12.35
N VAL A 87 6.18 2.11 11.83
CA VAL A 87 5.14 1.55 10.99
C VAL A 87 4.88 2.46 9.80
N PHE A 88 4.62 1.84 8.65
CA PHE A 88 4.26 2.53 7.42
C PHE A 88 3.05 1.84 6.79
N VAL A 89 2.20 2.64 6.17
CA VAL A 89 1.01 2.23 5.43
C VAL A 89 1.17 2.74 4.02
N VAL A 90 1.27 1.82 3.07
CA VAL A 90 1.34 2.08 1.64
C VAL A 90 0.00 1.67 1.05
N GLU A 91 -0.70 2.60 0.40
CA GLU A 91 -2.02 2.36 -0.19
C GLU A 91 -1.87 2.23 -1.70
N PHE A 92 -2.39 1.14 -2.26
CA PHE A 92 -2.49 0.88 -3.70
C PHE A 92 -3.95 0.93 -4.14
N ASP A 93 -4.23 1.41 -5.35
CA ASP A 93 -5.60 1.46 -5.88
C ASP A 93 -6.09 0.06 -6.33
N SER A 94 -5.18 -0.89 -6.53
CA SER A 94 -5.50 -2.26 -6.93
C SER A 94 -4.54 -3.31 -6.36
N VAL A 95 -5.00 -4.57 -6.32
CA VAL A 95 -4.15 -5.74 -5.99
C VAL A 95 -3.02 -5.90 -7.00
N ALA A 96 -3.26 -5.61 -8.29
CA ALA A 96 -2.26 -5.74 -9.34
C ALA A 96 -1.08 -4.78 -9.15
N ASP A 97 -1.37 -3.54 -8.73
CA ASP A 97 -0.35 -2.54 -8.40
C ASP A 97 0.51 -2.98 -7.21
N ARG A 98 -0.12 -3.49 -6.13
CA ARG A 98 0.59 -4.07 -4.98
C ARG A 98 1.46 -5.26 -5.41
N ASP A 99 0.92 -6.15 -6.22
CA ASP A 99 1.63 -7.33 -6.71
C ASP A 99 2.86 -6.95 -7.54
N TYR A 100 2.72 -5.97 -8.44
CA TYR A 100 3.84 -5.45 -9.21
C TYR A 100 4.91 -4.82 -8.30
N TYR A 101 4.51 -3.98 -7.34
CA TYR A 101 5.41 -3.40 -6.34
C TYR A 101 6.25 -4.47 -5.64
N VAL A 102 5.61 -5.53 -5.16
CA VAL A 102 6.31 -6.59 -4.42
C VAL A 102 7.17 -7.47 -5.33
N LYS A 103 6.67 -7.85 -6.52
CA LYS A 103 7.26 -8.91 -7.34
C LYS A 103 8.23 -8.42 -8.42
N GLU A 104 8.07 -7.20 -8.91
CA GLU A 104 8.70 -6.73 -10.16
C GLU A 104 9.43 -5.38 -9.99
N ASP A 105 8.97 -4.51 -9.09
CA ASP A 105 9.51 -3.15 -9.01
C ASP A 105 10.94 -3.11 -8.46
N LYS A 106 11.89 -2.76 -9.33
CA LYS A 106 13.31 -2.69 -8.99
C LYS A 106 13.61 -1.65 -7.90
N VAL A 107 12.91 -0.51 -7.85
CA VAL A 107 13.16 0.52 -6.83
C VAL A 107 12.80 -0.01 -5.45
N HIS A 108 11.67 -0.72 -5.35
CA HIS A 108 11.30 -1.42 -4.13
C HIS A 108 12.31 -2.52 -3.78
N HIS A 109 12.72 -3.37 -4.74
CA HIS A 109 13.70 -4.43 -4.48
C HIS A 109 15.05 -3.89 -4.03
N ASP A 110 15.53 -2.78 -4.61
CA ASP A 110 16.76 -2.11 -4.18
C ASP A 110 16.64 -1.63 -2.72
N PHE A 111 15.48 -1.11 -2.31
CA PHE A 111 15.20 -0.76 -0.91
C PHE A 111 15.28 -1.98 0.01
N ILE A 112 14.65 -3.11 -0.36
CA ILE A 112 14.69 -4.36 0.41
C ILE A 112 16.12 -4.91 0.51
N GLY A 113 16.86 -4.88 -0.60
CA GLY A 113 18.27 -5.25 -0.67
C GLY A 113 19.08 -4.45 0.34
N LYS A 114 19.00 -3.12 0.24
CA LYS A 114 19.77 -2.19 1.08
C LYS A 114 19.43 -2.31 2.56
N TRP A 115 18.14 -2.22 2.93
CA TRP A 115 17.76 -1.98 4.32
C TRP A 115 17.38 -3.22 5.10
N ILE A 116 17.03 -4.33 4.43
CA ILE A 116 16.48 -5.53 5.07
C ILE A 116 17.37 -6.76 4.89
N SER A 117 17.87 -7.02 3.68
CA SER A 117 18.45 -8.33 3.34
C SER A 117 19.97 -8.34 3.11
N SER A 118 20.61 -7.19 2.92
CA SER A 118 22.08 -7.11 2.84
C SER A 118 22.74 -7.44 4.18
N ALA A 119 24.03 -7.79 4.15
CA ALA A 119 24.82 -8.01 5.37
C ALA A 119 24.88 -6.76 6.28
N ASP A 120 24.88 -5.57 5.66
CA ASP A 120 24.94 -4.27 6.33
C ASP A 120 23.55 -3.70 6.66
N ALA A 121 22.47 -4.45 6.39
CA ALA A 121 21.10 -4.03 6.66
C ALA A 121 20.91 -3.68 8.15
N ILE A 122 20.24 -2.57 8.44
CA ILE A 122 20.01 -2.11 9.81
C ILE A 122 18.67 -2.55 10.38
N ILE A 123 17.78 -3.13 9.57
CA ILE A 123 16.50 -3.70 10.03
C ILE A 123 16.77 -5.12 10.53
N SER A 124 16.45 -5.40 11.80
CA SER A 124 16.58 -6.74 12.38
C SER A 124 15.33 -7.59 12.16
N LYS A 125 14.16 -6.95 12.05
CA LYS A 125 12.88 -7.62 11.81
C LYS A 125 11.96 -6.70 11.00
N ALA A 126 11.35 -7.26 9.97
CA ALA A 126 10.25 -6.65 9.24
C ALA A 126 8.99 -7.51 9.41
N MET A 127 7.84 -6.88 9.61
CA MET A 127 6.53 -7.52 9.52
C MET A 127 5.73 -6.82 8.45
N VAL A 128 5.10 -7.61 7.58
CA VAL A 128 4.32 -7.13 6.45
C VAL A 128 2.92 -7.72 6.52
N VAL A 129 1.91 -6.88 6.36
CA VAL A 129 0.49 -7.27 6.35
C VAL A 129 -0.21 -6.54 5.24
N ASP A 130 -0.90 -7.28 4.37
CA ASP A 130 -1.74 -6.73 3.32
C ASP A 130 -3.20 -6.99 3.63
N PHE A 131 -4.05 -5.98 3.43
CA PHE A 131 -5.49 -6.14 3.59
C PHE A 131 -6.28 -5.20 2.68
N VAL A 132 -7.50 -5.61 2.35
CA VAL A 132 -8.50 -4.73 1.76
C VAL A 132 -9.29 -4.07 2.89
N PRO A 133 -9.42 -2.72 2.91
CA PRO A 133 -10.20 -2.03 3.93
C PRO A 133 -11.64 -2.58 4.03
N GLY A 134 -12.04 -2.98 5.24
CA GLY A 134 -13.39 -3.50 5.51
C GLY A 134 -13.62 -4.97 5.15
N SER A 135 -12.62 -5.68 4.62
CA SER A 135 -12.70 -7.14 4.44
C SER A 135 -12.33 -7.83 5.75
N LEU A 136 -13.29 -8.49 6.38
CA LEU A 136 -13.13 -9.10 7.72
C LEU A 136 -13.27 -10.63 7.72
N GLU A 137 -13.57 -11.23 6.56
CA GLU A 137 -13.78 -12.66 6.35
C GLU A 137 -13.03 -13.14 5.10
#